data_AF-A0AAE6ZFM2-F1
#
_entry.id   AF-A0AAE6ZFM2-F1
#
_cell.length_a   1.000
_cell.length_b   1.000
_cell.length_c   1.000
_cell.angle_alpha   90.00
_cell.angle_beta   90.00
_cell.angle_gamma   90.00
#
_symmetry.space_group_name_H-M   'P 1'
#
loop_
_entity.id
_entity.type
_entity.pdbx_description
1 polymer ?
#
loop_
_entity_poly.entity_id
_entity_poly.type
_entity_poly.pdbx_seq_one_letter_code
_entity_poly.pdbx_strand_id
1 'polypeptide(L)'
;MRTISRQTSYLILTASGAVILAFLRFSYHRFNPFHLAGKQFLGFYSLLLLFTLGNVLLLRRQYPRMAGAVNGFCLLLGIARLIQGMYHHKPVGYLMLLLMFPVIIAFSLKSASDTAA
;
A
#
# COMPACT_ATOMS: atom_id res chain seq x y z
N MET A 1 0.37 7.43 27.60
CA MET A 1 0.48 6.96 26.20
C MET A 1 -0.18 5.59 26.10
N ARG A 2 -1.37 5.47 25.47
CA ARG A 2 -2.09 4.19 25.40
C ARG A 2 -1.32 3.23 24.50
N THR A 3 -0.80 2.16 25.08
CA THR A 3 -0.21 1.03 24.37
C THR A 3 -1.32 0.37 23.57
N ILE A 4 -1.37 0.65 22.26
CA ILE A 4 -2.24 -0.07 21.33
C ILE A 4 -1.84 -1.55 21.41
N SER A 5 -2.78 -2.39 21.82
CA SER A 5 -2.59 -3.84 21.91
C SER A 5 -2.26 -4.40 20.54
N ARG A 6 -1.38 -5.40 20.49
CA ARG A 6 -0.95 -6.07 19.26
C ARG A 6 -2.15 -6.56 18.43
N GLN A 7 -3.23 -6.99 19.09
CA GLN A 7 -4.49 -7.38 18.43
C GLN A 7 -5.19 -6.21 17.73
N THR A 8 -5.21 -5.02 18.34
CA THR A 8 -5.82 -3.83 17.76
C THR A 8 -5.12 -3.42 16.46
N SER A 9 -3.79 -3.54 16.38
CA SER A 9 -3.04 -3.26 15.15
C SER A 9 -3.38 -4.24 14.02
N TYR A 10 -3.55 -5.54 14.32
CA TYR A 10 -4.01 -6.52 13.33
C TYR A 10 -5.44 -6.25 12.87
N LEU A 11 -6.33 -5.86 13.79
CA LEU A 11 -7.72 -5.47 13.47
C LEU A 11 -7.76 -4.24 12.57
N ILE A 12 -6.94 -3.22 12.83
CA ILE A 12 -6.83 -2.04 11.97
C ILE A 12 -6.33 -2.44 10.58
N LEU A 13 -5.30 -3.30 10.50
CA LEU A 13 -4.73 -3.72 9.23
C LEU A 13 -5.74 -4.53 8.40
N THR A 14 -6.44 -5.48 9.02
CA THR A 14 -7.46 -6.30 8.36
C THR A 14 -8.70 -5.48 8.00
N ALA A 15 -9.16 -4.56 8.86
CA ALA A 15 -10.24 -3.63 8.54
C ALA A 15 -9.87 -2.72 7.38
N SER A 16 -8.63 -2.21 7.34
CA SER A 16 -8.10 -1.41 6.21
C SER A 16 -8.15 -2.19 4.90
N GLY A 17 -7.67 -3.44 4.92
CA GLY A 17 -7.71 -4.33 3.75
C GLY A 17 -9.14 -4.64 3.31
N ALA A 18 -10.05 -4.89 4.26
CA ALA A 18 -11.46 -5.13 3.99
C ALA A 18 -12.15 -3.91 3.38
N VAL A 19 -11.85 -2.69 3.85
CA VAL A 19 -12.36 -1.44 3.28
C VAL A 19 -11.89 -1.26 1.84
N ILE A 20 -10.62 -1.54 1.55
CA ILE A 20 -10.08 -1.47 0.18
C ILE A 20 -10.78 -2.48 -0.74
N LEU A 21 -11.01 -3.71 -0.27
CA LEU A 21 -11.74 -4.74 -1.01
C LEU A 21 -13.22 -4.39 -1.20
N ALA A 22 -13.87 -3.86 -0.17
CA ALA A 22 -15.25 -3.38 -0.24
C ALA A 22 -15.39 -2.21 -1.21
N PHE A 23 -14.45 -1.27 -1.20
CA PHE A 23 -14.40 -0.17 -2.16
C PHE A 23 -14.20 -0.68 -3.60
N LEU A 24 -13.37 -1.71 -3.79
CA LEU A 24 -13.18 -2.36 -5.09
C LEU A 24 -14.47 -3.04 -5.58
N ARG A 25 -15.16 -3.76 -4.69
CA ARG A 25 -16.45 -4.42 -4.94
C ARG A 25 -17.54 -3.41 -5.31
N PHE A 26 -17.64 -2.33 -4.54
CA PHE A 26 -18.71 -1.34 -4.68
C PHE A 26 -18.51 -0.43 -5.88
N SER A 27 -17.29 0.06 -6.10
CA SER A 27 -17.00 1.03 -7.18
C SER A 27 -16.90 0.37 -8.55
N TYR A 28 -16.50 -0.90 -8.63
CA TYR A 28 -16.16 -1.53 -9.91
C TYR A 28 -16.90 -2.85 -10.19
N HIS A 29 -17.71 -3.35 -9.25
CA HIS A 29 -18.48 -4.60 -9.37
C HIS A 29 -17.63 -5.82 -9.82
N ARG A 30 -16.30 -5.73 -9.67
CA ARG A 30 -15.30 -6.69 -10.14
C ARG A 30 -14.41 -7.06 -8.97
N PHE A 31 -14.26 -8.37 -8.74
CA PHE A 31 -13.33 -8.88 -7.73
C PHE A 31 -11.86 -8.82 -8.18
N ASN A 32 -11.61 -8.65 -9.48
CA ASN A 32 -10.26 -8.77 -10.03
C ASN A 32 -9.60 -7.38 -10.23
N PRO A 33 -8.65 -6.98 -9.36
CA PRO A 33 -8.00 -5.68 -9.44
C PRO A 33 -7.15 -5.49 -10.72
N PHE A 34 -6.85 -6.58 -11.43
CA PHE A 34 -6.03 -6.59 -12.64
C PHE A 34 -6.78 -6.20 -13.92
N HIS A 35 -8.12 -6.14 -13.87
CA HIS A 35 -8.95 -5.78 -15.02
C HIS A 35 -9.41 -4.31 -15.03
N LEU A 36 -9.05 -3.52 -14.02
CA LEU A 36 -9.44 -2.10 -13.94
C LEU A 36 -8.74 -1.26 -15.02
N ALA A 37 -9.51 -0.40 -15.69
CA ALA A 37 -9.01 0.55 -16.68
C ALA A 37 -8.27 1.73 -16.02
N GLY A 38 -7.29 2.31 -16.72
CA GLY A 38 -6.25 3.22 -16.18
C GLY A 38 -6.68 4.20 -15.08
N LYS A 39 -7.72 5.02 -15.29
CA LYS A 39 -8.20 6.01 -14.28
C LYS A 39 -8.76 5.35 -13.01
N GLN A 40 -9.46 4.24 -13.17
CA GLN A 40 -10.07 3.48 -12.08
C GLN A 40 -9.00 2.77 -11.23
N PHE A 41 -8.00 2.20 -11.91
CA PHE A 41 -6.85 1.61 -11.25
C PHE A 41 -6.04 2.66 -10.49
N LEU A 42 -5.87 3.86 -11.04
CA LEU A 42 -5.20 4.95 -10.35
C LEU A 42 -5.94 5.32 -9.05
N GLY A 43 -7.26 5.45 -9.08
CA GLY A 43 -8.06 5.70 -7.88
C GLY A 43 -7.91 4.61 -6.83
N PHE A 44 -7.94 3.34 -7.25
CA PHE A 44 -7.69 2.20 -6.36
C PHE A 44 -6.28 2.23 -5.75
N TYR A 45 -5.25 2.44 -6.58
CA TYR A 45 -3.86 2.42 -6.12
C TYR A 45 -3.55 3.62 -5.23
N SER A 46 -4.11 4.80 -5.52
CA SER A 46 -4.02 5.97 -4.62
C SER A 46 -4.66 5.70 -3.26
N LEU A 47 -5.82 5.04 -3.23
CA LEU A 47 -6.49 4.66 -1.98
C LEU A 47 -5.66 3.62 -1.21
N LEU A 48 -5.16 2.59 -1.89
CA LEU A 48 -4.25 1.59 -1.34
C LEU A 48 -3.01 2.25 -0.75
N LEU A 49 -2.45 3.24 -1.44
CA LEU A 49 -1.28 3.99 -1.02
C LEU A 49 -1.57 4.85 0.22
N LEU A 50 -2.70 5.57 0.24
CA LEU A 50 -3.17 6.33 1.41
C LEU A 50 -3.32 5.45 2.66
N PHE A 51 -3.96 4.30 2.52
CA PHE A 51 -4.11 3.34 3.60
C PHE A 51 -2.77 2.74 4.03
N THR A 52 -1.89 2.43 3.08
CA THR A 52 -0.54 1.93 3.36
C THR A 52 0.26 2.97 4.12
N LEU A 53 0.20 4.24 3.73
CA LEU A 53 0.88 5.35 4.40
C LEU A 53 0.37 5.53 5.83
N GLY A 54 -0.96 5.53 6.01
CA GLY A 54 -1.59 5.62 7.32
C GLY A 54 -1.19 4.47 8.23
N ASN A 55 -1.26 3.23 7.74
CA ASN A 55 -0.86 2.05 8.49
C ASN A 55 0.64 2.06 8.81
N VAL A 56 1.51 2.40 7.86
CA VAL A 56 2.96 2.48 8.09
C VAL A 56 3.30 3.56 9.13
N LEU A 57 2.68 4.74 9.06
CA LEU A 57 2.95 5.81 10.03
C LEU A 57 2.53 5.40 11.44
N LEU A 58 1.41 4.70 11.56
CA LEU A 58 0.86 4.23 12.82
C LEU A 58 1.65 3.04 13.39
N LEU A 59 2.05 2.09 12.53
CA LEU A 59 2.81 0.91 12.92
C LEU A 59 4.32 1.17 13.07
N ARG A 60 4.89 2.20 12.42
CA ARG A 60 6.33 2.56 12.50
C ARG A 60 6.81 2.67 13.94
N ARG A 61 5.99 3.19 14.84
CA ARG A 61 6.35 3.50 16.22
C ARG A 61 6.31 2.29 17.16
N GLN A 62 5.57 1.25 16.81
CA GLN A 62 5.35 0.07 17.66
C GLN A 62 5.87 -1.24 17.05
N TYR A 63 5.77 -1.40 15.72
CA TYR A 63 6.08 -2.64 15.00
C TYR A 63 6.76 -2.36 13.64
N PRO A 64 8.06 -1.97 13.64
CA PRO A 64 8.78 -1.61 12.41
C PRO A 64 8.84 -2.74 11.38
N ARG A 65 8.92 -4.01 11.82
CA ARG A 65 8.92 -5.18 10.92
C ARG A 65 7.59 -5.34 10.16
N MET A 66 6.45 -5.12 10.81
CA MET A 66 5.14 -5.21 10.14
C MET A 66 4.92 -4.02 9.18
N ALA A 67 5.34 -2.82 9.57
CA ALA A 67 5.29 -1.65 8.69
C ALA A 67 6.09 -1.88 7.39
N GLY A 68 7.28 -2.48 7.51
CA GLY A 68 8.09 -2.87 6.35
C GLY A 68 7.40 -3.91 5.47
N ALA A 69 6.78 -4.94 6.05
CA ALA A 69 6.06 -5.98 5.29
C ALA A 69 4.86 -5.42 4.50
N VAL A 70 4.06 -4.54 5.12
CA VAL A 70 2.89 -3.91 4.47
C VAL A 70 3.35 -2.98 3.33
N ASN A 71 4.39 -2.18 3.57
CA ASN A 71 4.97 -1.33 2.53
C ASN A 71 5.56 -2.16 1.38
N GLY A 72 6.28 -3.23 1.69
CA GLY A 72 6.83 -4.16 0.70
C GLY A 72 5.76 -4.83 -0.14
N PHE A 73 4.66 -5.26 0.47
CA PHE A 73 3.52 -5.83 -0.25
C PHE A 73 2.87 -4.81 -1.21
N CYS A 74 2.68 -3.55 -0.75
CA CYS A 74 2.18 -2.47 -1.61
C CYS A 74 3.13 -2.20 -2.79
N LEU A 75 4.43 -2.20 -2.55
CA LEU A 75 5.46 -1.97 -3.57
C LEU A 75 5.48 -3.10 -4.59
N LEU A 76 5.37 -4.35 -4.15
CA LEU A 76 5.33 -5.53 -5.01
C LEU A 76 4.08 -5.54 -5.89
N LEU A 77 2.91 -5.19 -5.35
CA LEU A 77 1.68 -4.98 -6.12
C LEU A 77 1.82 -3.87 -7.16
N GLY A 78 2.47 -2.76 -6.78
CA GLY A 78 2.79 -1.65 -7.67
C GLY A 78 3.67 -2.07 -8.85
N ILE A 79 4.76 -2.77 -8.58
CA ILE A 79 5.69 -3.27 -9.61
C ILE A 79 4.98 -4.25 -10.55
N ALA A 80 4.24 -5.22 -10.00
CA ALA A 80 3.50 -6.20 -10.82
C ALA A 80 2.54 -5.51 -11.81
N ARG A 81 1.88 -4.42 -11.38
CA ARG A 81 0.99 -3.64 -12.24
C ARG A 81 1.73 -2.73 -13.21
N LEU A 82 2.89 -2.21 -12.84
CA LEU A 82 3.75 -1.44 -13.73
C LEU A 82 4.20 -2.31 -14.91
N ILE A 83 4.64 -3.54 -14.63
CA ILE A 83 4.98 -4.54 -15.66
C ILE A 83 3.77 -4.84 -16.56
N GLN A 84 2.59 -5.07 -15.97
CA GLN A 84 1.37 -5.32 -16.77
C GLN A 84 0.98 -4.10 -17.63
N GLY A 85 1.13 -2.88 -17.12
CA GLY A 85 0.82 -1.65 -17.84
C GLY A 85 1.76 -1.41 -19.02
N MET A 86 3.04 -1.70 -18.84
CA MET A 86 4.04 -1.71 -19.92
C MET A 86 3.70 -2.74 -21.00
N TYR A 87 3.31 -3.96 -20.60
CA TYR A 87 2.93 -5.04 -21.52
C TYR A 87 1.72 -4.68 -22.40
N HIS A 88 0.77 -3.90 -21.87
CA HIS A 88 -0.42 -3.45 -22.61
C HIS A 88 -0.21 -2.08 -23.30
N HIS A 89 1.03 -1.59 -23.42
CA HIS A 89 1.35 -0.26 -23.98
C HIS A 89 0.53 0.89 -23.39
N LYS A 90 0.11 0.78 -22.12
CA LYS A 90 -0.68 1.81 -21.46
C LYS A 90 0.24 2.84 -20.80
N PRO A 91 -0.12 4.13 -20.78
CA PRO A 91 0.68 5.15 -20.10
C PRO A 91 0.74 4.84 -18.60
N VAL A 92 1.94 4.51 -18.12
CA VAL A 92 2.24 4.14 -16.71
C VAL A 92 2.96 5.25 -15.93
N GLY A 93 3.14 6.44 -16.51
CA GLY A 93 3.87 7.55 -15.88
C GLY A 93 3.35 7.94 -14.49
N TYR A 94 2.03 8.03 -14.33
CA TYR A 94 1.40 8.32 -13.03
C TYR A 94 1.66 7.21 -12.00
N LEU A 95 1.75 5.95 -12.44
CA LEU A 95 2.02 4.81 -11.57
C LEU A 95 3.48 4.81 -11.10
N MET A 96 4.42 5.17 -11.99
CA MET A 96 5.82 5.40 -11.63
C MET A 96 5.96 6.48 -10.56
N LEU A 97 5.27 7.61 -10.72
CA LEU A 97 5.25 8.68 -9.72
C LEU A 97 4.67 8.19 -8.38
N LEU A 98 3.58 7.41 -8.41
CA LEU A 98 3.02 6.84 -7.18
C LEU A 98 3.95 5.80 -6.53
N LEU A 99 4.74 5.03 -7.29
CA LEU A 99 5.71 4.08 -6.73
C LEU A 99 6.87 4.76 -5.99
N MET A 100 7.15 6.04 -6.26
CA MET A 100 8.22 6.75 -5.55
C MET A 100 7.91 6.87 -4.05
N PHE A 101 6.65 7.04 -3.65
CA PHE A 101 6.25 7.16 -2.24
C PHE A 101 6.58 5.92 -1.39
N PRO A 102 6.16 4.68 -1.74
CA PRO A 102 6.51 3.50 -0.96
C PRO A 102 8.01 3.21 -0.97
N VAL A 103 8.76 3.61 -2.02
CA VAL A 103 10.23 3.52 -2.04
C VAL A 103 10.86 4.46 -1.01
N ILE A 104 10.44 5.72 -0.96
CA ILE A 104 10.91 6.70 0.04
C ILE A 104 10.59 6.21 1.47
N ILE A 105 9.41 5.64 1.66
CA ILE A 105 9.00 5.07 2.94
C ILE A 105 9.86 3.87 3.32
N ALA A 106 10.16 2.97 2.37
CA ALA A 106 11.04 1.83 2.62
C ALA A 106 12.42 2.30 3.09
N PHE A 107 12.97 3.33 2.44
CA PHE A 107 14.25 3.90 2.80
C PHE A 107 14.22 4.58 4.19
N SER A 108 13.15 5.30 4.49
CA SER A 108 12.92 5.95 5.80
C SER A 108 12.80 4.93 6.94
N LEU A 109 12.14 3.80 6.69
CA LEU A 109 12.01 2.71 7.67
C LEU A 109 13.36 2.02 7.93
N LYS A 110 14.17 1.81 6.88
CA LYS A 110 15.52 1.22 7.03
C LYS A 110 16.47 2.16 7.77
N SER A 111 16.46 3.45 7.45
CA SER A 111 17.27 4.45 8.18
C SER A 111 16.90 4.52 9.67
N ALA A 112 15.61 4.40 10.00
CA ALA A 112 15.16 4.38 11.39
C ALA A 112 15.60 3.12 12.15
N SER A 113 15.75 1.97 11.49
CA SER A 113 16.30 0.76 12.15
C SER A 113 17.81 0.85 12.35
N ASP A 114 18.54 1.48 11.42
CA ASP A 114 20.00 1.64 11.51
C ASP A 114 20.41 2.65 12.62
N THR A 115 19.50 3.56 13.03
CA THR A 115 19.75 4.53 14.12
C THR A 115 19.44 3.95 15.52
N ALA A 116 18.77 2.80 15.59
CA ALA A 116 18.34 2.18 16.85
C ALA A 116 19.24 1.00 17.30
N ALA A 117 20.29 0.70 16.54
CA ALA A 117 21.33 -0.29 16.82
C ALA A 117 22.60 0.40 17.33
#